data_AF-A0A7V5HZU2-F1
#
_entry.id   AF-A0A7V5HZU2-F1
#
_cell.length_a   1.000
_cell.length_b   1.000
_cell.length_c   1.000
_cell.angle_alpha   90.00
_cell.angle_beta   90.00
_cell.angle_gamma   90.00
#
_symmetry.space_group_name_H-M   'P 1'
#
loop_
_entity.id
_entity.type
_entity.pdbx_description
1 polymer ?
#
loop_
_entity_poly.entity_id
_entity_poly.type
_entity_poly.pdbx_seq_one_letter_code
_entity_poly.pdbx_strand_id
1 'polypeptide(L)'
;MYRTPKGFRLHIAIFGRRNVGKSSLLNVLTQQDVSIVSDKPGTTTDPVEKPMELLPIGPVLFIDTAGLDDVGALGELRARKSYKVFERADVILLVTEANRWGEYEEIILEEARKRNTPILAVLNKIDIFPDGRVKEKLEKRKIPYVETCCSLQGSWDTTAKVKREIIKLLPEDWIVQKSILGDIVTSEDLVVLVIPTDKEAPKGRLILPQQQVIRDILDKKAFCLIANEKNLQEALDSLNKKPKLIITDSQAFKQVFDIVPPDIPLTSFSILFARFKGDLDELVKGAKKIDELKEGDKILICEACTHHPIGDDIGRVKIPRWINQKIKGKINFDVYTGHDFPEDVRQYKLIIHCGACTLNRKEMLSRIYEAKRQGIPITNYGTAIAYLHGQLERAIGPFR
;
A
#
# COMPACT_ATOMS: atom_id res chain seq x y z
N MET A 1 -15.64 10.39 -0.52
CA MET A 1 -14.64 10.36 -1.60
C MET A 1 -13.20 10.57 -1.11
N TYR A 2 -12.81 11.73 -0.57
CA TYR A 2 -11.39 12.00 -0.21
C TYR A 2 -10.89 11.41 1.13
N ARG A 3 -11.77 10.83 1.96
CA ARG A 3 -11.43 10.43 3.34
C ARG A 3 -10.60 9.14 3.46
N THR A 4 -10.66 8.22 2.49
CA THR A 4 -9.80 7.03 2.47
C THR A 4 -8.38 7.40 2.08
N PRO A 5 -7.35 7.08 2.88
CA PRO A 5 -5.97 7.42 2.52
C PRO A 5 -5.51 6.67 1.27
N LYS A 6 -4.62 7.31 0.47
CA LYS A 6 -4.13 6.79 -0.82
C LYS A 6 -3.59 5.35 -0.72
N GLY A 7 -2.94 5.02 0.39
CA GLY A 7 -2.36 3.71 0.65
C GLY A 7 -3.35 2.57 0.94
N PHE A 8 -4.65 2.83 0.85
CA PHE A 8 -5.70 1.81 0.97
C PHE A 8 -6.63 1.80 -0.25
N ARG A 9 -6.26 2.52 -1.31
CA ARG A 9 -6.96 2.50 -2.58
C ARG A 9 -6.30 1.52 -3.52
N LEU A 10 -7.11 0.86 -4.34
CA LEU A 10 -6.61 0.13 -5.51
C LEU A 10 -6.14 1.13 -6.56
N HIS A 11 -4.90 1.04 -7.00
CA HIS A 11 -4.30 1.98 -7.96
C HIS A 11 -4.47 1.47 -9.38
N ILE A 12 -5.19 2.21 -10.22
CA ILE A 12 -5.44 1.88 -11.61
C ILE A 12 -4.61 2.84 -12.48
N ALA A 13 -3.52 2.35 -13.05
CA ALA A 13 -2.66 3.16 -13.90
C ALA A 13 -3.11 3.15 -15.36
N ILE A 14 -3.16 4.32 -15.98
CA ILE A 14 -3.56 4.49 -17.38
C ILE A 14 -2.34 4.79 -18.22
N PHE A 15 -1.90 3.82 -19.01
CA PHE A 15 -0.80 3.92 -19.97
C PHE A 15 -1.33 4.04 -21.40
N GLY A 16 -0.51 4.57 -22.30
CA GLY A 16 -0.88 4.74 -23.70
C GLY A 16 -0.11 5.87 -24.37
N ARG A 17 -0.07 5.85 -25.70
CA ARG A 17 0.62 6.86 -26.52
C ARG A 17 -0.01 8.26 -26.40
N ARG A 18 0.65 9.28 -26.95
CA ARG A 18 0.05 10.62 -27.07
C ARG A 18 -1.24 10.53 -27.87
N ASN A 19 -2.23 11.32 -27.49
CA ASN A 19 -3.47 11.54 -28.25
C ASN A 19 -4.36 10.29 -28.48
N VAL A 20 -4.11 9.16 -27.81
CA VAL A 20 -4.98 7.97 -27.86
C VAL A 20 -6.27 8.12 -27.04
N GLY A 21 -6.39 9.21 -26.27
CA GLY A 21 -7.58 9.55 -25.50
C GLY A 21 -7.55 9.12 -24.02
N LYS A 22 -6.37 8.94 -23.42
CA LYS A 22 -6.19 8.62 -21.99
C LYS A 22 -6.97 9.56 -21.06
N SER A 23 -6.74 10.87 -21.20
CA SER A 23 -7.37 11.86 -20.33
C SER A 23 -8.87 11.99 -20.59
N SER A 24 -9.33 11.78 -21.83
CA SER A 24 -10.76 11.70 -22.17
C SER A 24 -11.42 10.49 -21.50
N LEU A 25 -10.81 9.31 -21.60
CA LEU A 25 -11.26 8.09 -20.92
C LEU A 25 -11.33 8.32 -19.41
N LEU A 26 -10.28 8.90 -18.82
CA LEU A 26 -10.22 9.19 -17.39
C LEU A 26 -11.37 10.12 -16.96
N ASN A 27 -11.60 11.21 -17.69
CA ASN A 27 -12.69 12.15 -17.40
C ASN A 27 -14.06 11.47 -17.46
N VAL A 28 -14.28 10.65 -18.50
CA VAL A 28 -15.52 9.89 -18.69
C VAL A 28 -15.72 8.85 -17.59
N LEU A 29 -14.67 8.16 -17.17
CA LEU A 29 -14.72 7.18 -16.08
C LEU A 29 -15.07 7.81 -14.73
N THR A 30 -14.47 8.96 -14.42
CA THR A 30 -14.61 9.62 -13.13
C THR A 30 -15.88 10.46 -12.99
N GLN A 31 -16.48 10.94 -14.09
CA GLN A 31 -17.70 11.78 -14.10
C GLN A 31 -17.69 12.92 -13.06
N GLN A 32 -16.50 13.45 -12.73
CA GLN A 32 -16.31 14.52 -11.76
C GLN A 32 -15.98 15.81 -12.50
N ASP A 33 -16.79 16.85 -12.32
CA ASP A 33 -16.39 18.22 -12.57
C ASP A 33 -15.36 18.63 -11.51
N VAL A 34 -14.21 19.13 -11.96
CA VAL A 34 -13.07 19.42 -11.08
C VAL A 34 -13.32 20.70 -10.29
N SER A 35 -13.29 20.62 -8.97
CA SER A 35 -12.70 21.64 -8.11
C SER A 35 -11.71 20.87 -7.22
N ILE A 36 -10.40 21.11 -7.14
CA ILE A 36 -9.53 22.24 -7.46
C ILE A 36 -8.19 21.61 -7.86
N VAL A 37 -7.60 22.12 -8.94
CA VAL A 37 -6.17 21.95 -9.26
C VAL A 37 -5.40 22.61 -8.12
N SER A 38 -4.40 21.94 -7.55
CA SER A 38 -3.46 22.66 -6.68
C SER A 38 -2.82 23.77 -7.52
N ASP A 39 -3.17 25.03 -7.23
CA ASP A 39 -2.70 26.25 -7.91
C ASP A 39 -1.21 26.55 -7.65
N LYS A 40 -0.37 25.52 -7.56
CA LYS A 40 1.09 25.68 -7.65
C LYS A 40 1.53 25.28 -9.06
N PRO A 41 1.80 26.25 -9.95
CA PRO A 41 2.45 25.97 -11.23
C PRO A 41 3.87 25.45 -10.93
N GLY A 42 4.07 24.15 -11.16
CA GLY A 42 5.31 23.46 -10.82
C GLY A 42 5.38 22.07 -11.43
N THR A 43 5.71 22.03 -12.72
CA THR A 43 6.14 20.88 -13.55
C THR A 43 5.07 19.95 -14.14
N THR A 44 4.89 20.05 -15.47
CA THR A 44 4.05 19.23 -16.35
C THR A 44 4.59 17.81 -16.60
N THR A 45 5.16 17.14 -15.59
CA THR A 45 5.73 15.79 -15.76
C THR A 45 5.40 14.77 -14.67
N ASP A 46 4.52 15.10 -13.72
CA ASP A 46 4.11 14.16 -12.68
C ASP A 46 2.74 13.54 -12.97
N PRO A 47 2.53 12.24 -12.69
CA PRO A 47 1.27 11.56 -12.97
C PRO A 47 0.07 12.23 -12.28
N VAL A 48 -1.04 12.40 -13.00
CA VAL A 48 -2.26 12.99 -12.44
C VAL A 48 -3.05 11.91 -11.69
N GLU A 49 -3.33 12.13 -10.42
CA GLU A 49 -4.05 11.17 -9.56
C GLU A 49 -5.51 11.59 -9.37
N LYS A 50 -6.47 10.69 -9.66
CA LYS A 50 -7.91 10.94 -9.50
C LYS A 50 -8.61 9.87 -8.66
N PRO A 51 -9.07 10.19 -7.44
CA PRO A 51 -9.75 9.23 -6.58
C PRO A 51 -11.23 9.04 -6.95
N MET A 52 -11.72 7.81 -6.87
CA MET A 52 -13.10 7.45 -7.20
C MET A 52 -13.62 6.32 -6.29
N GLU A 53 -14.93 6.23 -6.08
CA GLU A 53 -15.59 5.01 -5.58
C GLU A 53 -16.02 4.14 -6.77
N LEU A 54 -15.56 2.90 -6.82
CA LEU A 54 -15.88 1.93 -7.86
C LEU A 54 -16.58 0.72 -7.22
N LEU A 55 -17.90 0.66 -7.27
CA LEU A 55 -18.64 -0.48 -6.74
C LEU A 55 -18.47 -1.71 -7.64
N PRO A 56 -18.34 -2.93 -7.08
CA PRO A 56 -18.35 -3.28 -5.64
C PRO A 56 -16.97 -3.19 -4.93
N ILE A 57 -15.90 -2.79 -5.64
CA ILE A 57 -14.51 -2.77 -5.14
C ILE A 57 -14.30 -1.74 -4.00
N GLY A 58 -15.00 -0.60 -4.05
CA GLY A 58 -14.83 0.52 -3.12
C GLY A 58 -13.84 1.57 -3.63
N PRO A 59 -12.99 2.17 -2.79
CA PRO A 59 -12.20 3.33 -3.15
C PRO A 59 -10.99 2.97 -4.03
N VAL A 60 -10.90 3.59 -5.21
CA VAL A 60 -9.81 3.42 -6.19
C VAL A 60 -9.11 4.75 -6.47
N LEU A 61 -7.88 4.68 -7.00
CA LEU A 61 -7.08 5.81 -7.43
C LEU A 61 -6.66 5.60 -8.88
N PHE A 62 -7.18 6.40 -9.81
CA PHE A 62 -6.68 6.42 -11.18
C PHE A 62 -5.39 7.24 -11.26
N ILE A 63 -4.40 6.75 -12.00
CA ILE A 63 -3.10 7.40 -12.19
C ILE A 63 -2.89 7.61 -13.69
N ASP A 64 -2.99 8.85 -14.18
CA ASP A 64 -2.75 9.20 -15.58
C ASP A 64 -1.24 9.35 -15.83
N THR A 65 -0.71 8.60 -16.80
CA THR A 65 0.70 8.68 -17.21
C THR A 65 0.94 9.64 -18.37
N ALA A 66 0.06 10.61 -18.65
CA ALA A 66 0.17 11.56 -19.79
C ALA A 66 1.54 12.25 -19.98
N GLY A 67 2.37 12.35 -18.93
CA GLY A 67 3.75 12.86 -19.01
C GLY A 67 4.80 11.86 -19.54
N LEU A 68 4.43 10.59 -19.76
CA LEU A 68 5.32 9.45 -20.02
C LEU A 68 5.19 8.87 -21.45
N ASP A 69 4.62 9.66 -22.35
CA ASP A 69 4.20 9.21 -23.69
C ASP A 69 5.37 9.01 -24.70
N ASP A 70 5.01 8.54 -25.90
CA ASP A 70 5.72 7.61 -26.80
C ASP A 70 6.82 8.14 -27.74
N VAL A 71 7.31 9.36 -27.58
CA VAL A 71 8.36 9.87 -28.50
C VAL A 71 9.75 9.38 -28.05
N GLY A 72 10.25 8.34 -28.74
CA GLY A 72 11.54 7.67 -28.55
C GLY A 72 11.49 6.28 -27.89
N ALA A 73 10.28 5.70 -27.74
CA ALA A 73 9.93 4.45 -27.04
C ALA A 73 9.95 4.48 -25.50
N LEU A 74 10.87 5.19 -24.84
CA LEU A 74 10.81 5.70 -23.44
C LEU A 74 12.24 6.13 -23.05
N GLY A 75 12.61 7.39 -23.26
CA GLY A 75 13.95 7.90 -22.88
C GLY A 75 14.26 7.67 -21.38
N GLU A 76 15.54 7.57 -21.01
CA GLU A 76 16.00 7.05 -19.72
C GLU A 76 15.28 7.67 -18.49
N LEU A 77 15.12 9.00 -18.46
CA LEU A 77 14.43 9.70 -17.36
C LEU A 77 12.92 9.43 -17.31
N ARG A 78 12.26 9.25 -18.47
CA ARG A 78 10.83 8.93 -18.58
C ARG A 78 10.56 7.46 -18.32
N ALA A 79 11.49 6.58 -18.73
CA ALA A 79 11.46 5.17 -18.36
C ALA A 79 11.45 5.04 -16.83
N ARG A 80 12.37 5.70 -16.12
CA ARG A 80 12.43 5.71 -14.64
C ARG A 80 11.12 6.16 -14.00
N LYS A 81 10.51 7.26 -14.46
CA LYS A 81 9.21 7.72 -13.95
C LYS A 81 8.06 6.73 -14.25
N SER A 82 8.09 6.06 -15.42
CA SER A 82 7.11 5.04 -15.78
C SER A 82 7.23 3.79 -14.91
N TYR A 83 8.47 3.35 -14.64
CA TYR A 83 8.74 2.22 -13.73
C TYR A 83 8.13 2.43 -12.35
N LYS A 84 8.23 3.64 -11.79
CA LYS A 84 7.58 3.98 -10.51
C LYS A 84 6.07 3.84 -10.55
N VAL A 85 5.42 4.12 -11.68
CA VAL A 85 3.97 3.90 -11.83
C VAL A 85 3.65 2.40 -11.86
N PHE A 86 4.45 1.58 -12.53
CA PHE A 86 4.27 0.13 -12.53
C PHE A 86 4.39 -0.49 -11.13
N GLU A 87 5.28 0.04 -10.29
CA GLU A 87 5.50 -0.45 -8.91
C GLU A 87 4.28 -0.25 -8.00
N ARG A 88 3.42 0.73 -8.31
CA ARG A 88 2.22 1.03 -7.54
C ARG A 88 0.90 0.62 -8.19
N ALA A 89 0.89 0.41 -9.50
CA ALA A 89 -0.31 0.10 -10.26
C ALA A 89 -0.83 -1.31 -9.95
N ASP A 90 -1.95 -1.44 -9.27
CA ASP A 90 -2.63 -2.71 -9.06
C ASP A 90 -3.25 -3.27 -10.34
N VAL A 91 -3.79 -2.40 -11.20
CA VAL A 91 -4.32 -2.72 -12.53
C VAL A 91 -3.78 -1.71 -13.54
N ILE A 92 -3.51 -2.18 -14.75
CA ILE A 92 -3.08 -1.33 -15.87
C ILE A 92 -4.18 -1.25 -16.92
N LEU A 93 -4.56 -0.04 -17.30
CA LEU A 93 -5.35 0.25 -18.50
C LEU A 93 -4.39 0.71 -19.59
N LEU A 94 -4.19 -0.11 -20.62
CA LEU A 94 -3.38 0.24 -21.78
C LEU A 94 -4.30 0.78 -22.89
N VAL A 95 -4.37 2.10 -23.00
CA VAL A 95 -5.20 2.79 -23.99
C VAL A 95 -4.46 2.88 -25.31
N THR A 96 -5.09 2.41 -26.38
CA THR A 96 -4.58 2.50 -27.75
C THR A 96 -5.70 2.79 -28.73
N GLU A 97 -5.36 3.18 -29.95
CA GLU A 97 -6.33 3.31 -31.04
C GLU A 97 -6.65 1.91 -31.60
N ALA A 98 -7.90 1.66 -32.02
CA ALA A 98 -8.36 0.34 -32.46
C ALA A 98 -7.61 -0.23 -33.70
N ASN A 99 -6.86 0.60 -34.43
CA ASN A 99 -6.03 0.20 -35.58
C ASN A 99 -4.52 0.23 -35.30
N ARG A 100 -4.08 0.62 -34.09
CA ARG A 100 -2.66 0.85 -33.78
C ARG A 100 -2.22 -0.05 -32.62
N TRP A 101 -1.20 -0.86 -32.88
CA TRP A 101 -0.53 -1.65 -31.85
C TRP A 101 0.91 -1.92 -32.29
N GLY A 102 1.89 -1.47 -31.53
CA GLY A 102 3.30 -1.59 -31.87
C GLY A 102 4.20 -1.84 -30.65
N GLU A 103 5.46 -1.47 -30.78
CA GLU A 103 6.52 -1.73 -29.79
C GLU A 103 6.19 -1.18 -28.39
N TYR A 104 5.68 0.06 -28.30
CA TYR A 104 5.28 0.66 -27.03
C TYR A 104 4.29 -0.21 -26.27
N GLU A 105 3.25 -0.68 -26.95
CA GLU A 105 2.22 -1.53 -26.34
C GLU A 105 2.80 -2.90 -25.89
N GLU A 106 3.75 -3.46 -26.64
CA GLU A 106 4.44 -4.70 -26.24
C GLU A 106 5.33 -4.49 -25.01
N ILE A 107 6.05 -3.37 -24.91
CA ILE A 107 6.87 -3.04 -23.72
C ILE A 107 5.98 -2.95 -22.48
N ILE A 108 4.85 -2.23 -22.56
CA ILE A 108 3.94 -2.10 -21.41
C ILE A 108 3.36 -3.46 -21.01
N LEU A 109 2.98 -4.30 -21.98
CA LEU A 109 2.53 -5.67 -21.72
C LEU A 109 3.61 -6.51 -21.03
N GLU A 110 4.86 -6.42 -21.48
CA GLU A 110 5.97 -7.18 -20.90
C GLU A 110 6.25 -6.74 -19.46
N GLU A 111 6.28 -5.43 -19.20
CA GLU A 111 6.50 -4.89 -17.85
C GLU A 111 5.36 -5.23 -16.88
N ALA A 112 4.11 -5.28 -17.37
CA ALA A 112 2.96 -5.75 -16.61
C ALA A 112 3.11 -7.25 -16.26
N ARG A 113 3.53 -8.08 -17.22
CA ARG A 113 3.77 -9.53 -17.02
C ARG A 113 4.89 -9.80 -16.03
N LYS A 114 6.03 -9.12 -16.14
CA LYS A 114 7.17 -9.23 -15.20
C LYS A 114 6.75 -8.98 -13.75
N ARG A 115 5.78 -8.09 -13.54
CA ARG A 115 5.26 -7.71 -12.22
C ARG A 115 3.96 -8.42 -11.84
N ASN A 116 3.53 -9.39 -12.63
CA ASN A 116 2.25 -10.10 -12.45
C ASN A 116 1.06 -9.14 -12.22
N THR A 117 1.01 -8.06 -13.02
CA THR A 117 -0.01 -7.01 -12.90
C THR A 117 -1.08 -7.23 -13.97
N PRO A 118 -2.36 -7.37 -13.59
CA PRO A 118 -3.47 -7.47 -14.54
C PRO A 118 -3.51 -6.26 -15.47
N ILE A 119 -3.75 -6.50 -16.76
CA ILE A 119 -3.79 -5.48 -17.80
C ILE A 119 -5.06 -5.61 -18.63
N LEU A 120 -5.73 -4.48 -18.87
CA LEU A 120 -6.85 -4.31 -19.78
C LEU A 120 -6.41 -3.46 -20.96
N ALA A 121 -6.52 -3.97 -22.19
CA ALA A 121 -6.38 -3.14 -23.38
C ALA A 121 -7.66 -2.35 -23.62
N VAL A 122 -7.56 -1.03 -23.75
CA VAL A 122 -8.69 -0.15 -24.05
C VAL A 122 -8.53 0.34 -25.49
N LEU A 123 -9.29 -0.26 -26.41
CA LEU A 123 -9.30 0.09 -27.82
C LEU A 123 -10.22 1.30 -28.04
N ASN A 124 -9.63 2.49 -28.04
CA ASN A 124 -10.34 3.75 -28.18
C ASN A 124 -10.47 4.18 -29.66
N LYS A 125 -11.37 5.13 -29.90
CA LYS A 125 -11.67 5.72 -31.22
C LYS A 125 -12.25 4.72 -32.24
N ILE A 126 -13.09 3.80 -31.77
CA ILE A 126 -13.75 2.80 -32.65
C ILE A 126 -14.70 3.45 -33.67
N ASP A 127 -15.15 4.68 -33.42
CA ASP A 127 -15.90 5.53 -34.34
C ASP A 127 -15.09 5.95 -35.57
N ILE A 128 -13.77 6.08 -35.42
CA ILE A 128 -12.84 6.46 -36.49
C ILE A 128 -12.25 5.21 -37.17
N PHE A 129 -12.09 4.12 -36.42
CA PHE A 129 -11.45 2.89 -36.88
C PHE A 129 -12.34 1.65 -36.64
N PRO A 130 -13.45 1.49 -37.38
CA PRO A 130 -14.43 0.43 -37.14
C PRO A 130 -13.91 -0.98 -37.47
N ASP A 131 -13.00 -1.12 -38.43
CA ASP A 131 -12.45 -2.41 -38.87
C ASP A 131 -11.29 -2.92 -37.97
N GLY A 132 -11.24 -2.49 -36.71
CA GLY A 132 -10.11 -2.54 -35.78
C GLY A 132 -9.20 -3.79 -35.86
N ARG A 133 -8.10 -3.69 -36.62
CA ARG A 133 -7.10 -4.77 -36.82
C ARG A 133 -6.44 -5.27 -35.54
N VAL A 134 -6.48 -4.47 -34.48
CA VAL A 134 -5.87 -4.81 -33.19
C VAL A 134 -6.69 -5.86 -32.44
N LYS A 135 -8.01 -5.84 -32.60
CA LYS A 135 -8.94 -6.74 -31.89
C LYS A 135 -8.58 -8.21 -32.08
N GLU A 136 -8.42 -8.64 -33.32
CA GLU A 136 -8.04 -10.02 -33.66
C GLU A 136 -6.70 -10.42 -33.04
N LYS A 137 -5.74 -9.49 -32.96
CA LYS A 137 -4.42 -9.73 -32.35
C LYS A 137 -4.57 -9.98 -30.84
N LEU A 138 -5.43 -9.23 -30.16
CA LEU A 138 -5.67 -9.38 -28.72
C LEU A 138 -6.42 -10.68 -28.41
N GLU A 139 -7.41 -11.03 -29.22
CA GLU A 139 -8.15 -12.30 -29.10
C GLU A 139 -7.24 -13.51 -29.26
N LYS A 140 -6.39 -13.54 -30.30
CA LYS A 140 -5.42 -14.62 -30.53
C LYS A 140 -4.45 -14.80 -29.35
N ARG A 141 -4.10 -13.71 -28.68
CA ARG A 141 -3.19 -13.70 -27.52
C ARG A 141 -3.90 -13.82 -26.17
N LYS A 142 -5.24 -13.93 -26.17
CA LYS A 142 -6.08 -13.96 -24.97
C LYS A 142 -5.83 -12.78 -24.03
N ILE A 143 -5.56 -11.60 -24.60
CA ILE A 143 -5.39 -10.36 -23.84
C ILE A 143 -6.79 -9.76 -23.64
N PRO A 144 -7.24 -9.53 -22.39
CA PRO A 144 -8.50 -8.88 -22.10
C PRO A 144 -8.55 -7.47 -22.71
N TYR A 145 -9.65 -7.15 -23.38
CA TYR A 145 -9.82 -5.86 -24.04
C TYR A 145 -11.25 -5.33 -23.97
N VAL A 146 -11.40 -4.02 -24.15
CA VAL A 146 -12.68 -3.33 -24.27
C VAL A 146 -12.62 -2.27 -25.37
N GLU A 147 -13.67 -2.20 -26.18
CA GLU A 147 -13.82 -1.21 -27.26
C GLU A 147 -14.54 0.03 -26.72
N THR A 148 -14.00 1.23 -26.97
CA THR A 148 -14.51 2.48 -26.42
C THR A 148 -14.56 3.61 -27.46
N CYS A 149 -15.56 4.47 -27.33
CA CYS A 149 -15.64 5.75 -28.05
C CYS A 149 -15.84 6.85 -27.01
N CYS A 150 -14.79 7.63 -26.74
CA CYS A 150 -14.81 8.70 -25.74
C CYS A 150 -15.20 10.08 -26.32
N SER A 151 -15.49 10.17 -27.63
CA SER A 151 -15.82 11.41 -28.36
C SER A 151 -17.32 11.73 -28.41
N LEU A 152 -18.22 10.76 -28.16
CA LEU A 152 -19.66 10.91 -28.31
C LEU A 152 -20.42 10.88 -26.98
N GLN A 153 -21.56 11.57 -26.92
CA GLN A 153 -22.51 11.69 -25.79
C GLN A 153 -23.16 10.36 -25.29
N GLY A 154 -22.56 9.19 -25.60
CA GLY A 154 -22.91 7.88 -25.05
C GLY A 154 -22.04 7.45 -23.87
N SER A 155 -21.65 8.41 -23.01
CA SER A 155 -20.58 8.23 -22.00
C SER A 155 -20.85 7.10 -21.00
N TRP A 156 -22.10 6.75 -20.75
CA TRP A 156 -22.47 5.80 -19.70
C TRP A 156 -22.20 4.33 -20.06
N ASP A 157 -22.53 3.89 -21.28
CA ASP A 157 -22.31 2.50 -21.72
C ASP A 157 -20.82 2.17 -21.82
N THR A 158 -20.03 3.07 -22.43
CA THR A 158 -18.57 2.97 -22.48
C THR A 158 -17.96 2.89 -21.07
N THR A 159 -18.40 3.75 -20.15
CA THR A 159 -17.93 3.77 -18.76
C THR A 159 -18.29 2.47 -18.03
N ALA A 160 -19.51 1.97 -18.19
CA ALA A 160 -19.98 0.76 -17.55
C ALA A 160 -19.22 -0.48 -18.04
N LYS A 161 -18.94 -0.57 -19.35
CA LYS A 161 -18.14 -1.65 -19.95
C LYS A 161 -16.72 -1.69 -19.38
N VAL A 162 -16.01 -0.56 -19.40
CA VAL A 162 -14.63 -0.49 -18.86
C VAL A 162 -14.61 -0.85 -17.38
N LYS A 163 -15.53 -0.30 -16.56
CA LYS A 163 -15.62 -0.62 -15.13
C LYS A 163 -15.88 -2.12 -14.90
N ARG A 164 -16.75 -2.73 -15.70
CA ARG A 164 -17.05 -4.17 -15.60
C ARG A 164 -15.84 -5.04 -15.93
N GLU A 165 -15.10 -4.72 -16.98
CA GLU A 165 -13.89 -5.48 -17.35
C GLU A 165 -12.77 -5.29 -16.32
N ILE A 166 -12.63 -4.10 -15.73
CA ILE A 166 -11.73 -3.90 -14.58
C ILE A 166 -12.10 -4.85 -13.43
N ILE A 167 -13.39 -4.93 -13.07
CA ILE A 167 -13.86 -5.82 -11.98
C ILE A 167 -13.54 -7.29 -12.30
N LYS A 168 -13.72 -7.74 -13.55
CA LYS A 168 -13.42 -9.13 -13.96
C LYS A 168 -11.93 -9.48 -13.93
N LEU A 169 -11.05 -8.49 -14.09
CA LEU A 169 -9.61 -8.70 -14.02
C LEU A 169 -9.08 -8.87 -12.61
N LEU A 170 -9.83 -8.39 -11.62
CA LEU A 170 -9.44 -8.49 -10.23
C LEU A 170 -9.76 -9.89 -9.70
N PRO A 171 -8.83 -10.51 -8.94
CA PRO A 171 -9.14 -11.72 -8.19
C PRO A 171 -10.36 -11.49 -7.26
N GLU A 172 -11.13 -12.54 -6.99
CA GLU A 172 -12.34 -12.43 -6.14
C GLU A 172 -12.00 -11.87 -4.74
N ASP A 173 -10.85 -12.27 -4.20
CA ASP A 173 -10.28 -11.80 -2.93
C ASP A 173 -9.74 -10.35 -2.96
N TRP A 174 -9.86 -9.65 -4.09
CA TRP A 174 -9.68 -8.20 -4.19
C TRP A 174 -11.01 -7.43 -4.25
N ILE A 175 -12.07 -8.10 -4.68
CA ILE A 175 -13.44 -7.57 -4.69
C ILE A 175 -14.00 -7.60 -3.25
N VAL A 176 -13.66 -8.64 -2.49
CA VAL A 176 -13.77 -8.64 -1.03
C VAL A 176 -12.54 -7.91 -0.49
N GLN A 177 -12.70 -6.78 0.20
CA GLN A 177 -11.55 -6.13 0.83
C GLN A 177 -10.76 -7.15 1.63
N LYS A 178 -9.45 -7.25 1.40
CA LYS A 178 -8.58 -8.03 2.28
C LYS A 178 -8.86 -7.56 3.70
N SER A 179 -9.20 -8.52 4.53
CA SER A 179 -9.54 -8.26 5.91
C SER A 179 -8.27 -8.17 6.74
N ILE A 180 -8.23 -7.22 7.68
CA ILE A 180 -7.07 -7.00 8.54
C ILE A 180 -6.91 -8.18 9.53
N LEU A 181 -8.02 -8.66 10.06
CA LEU A 181 -8.11 -9.78 11.02
C LEU A 181 -8.70 -11.06 10.41
N GLY A 182 -8.81 -11.13 9.08
CA GLY A 182 -9.69 -12.06 8.35
C GLY A 182 -9.57 -13.54 8.71
N ASP A 183 -8.36 -13.99 8.98
CA ASP A 183 -8.02 -15.38 9.27
C ASP A 183 -7.86 -15.68 10.78
N ILE A 184 -8.02 -14.66 11.62
CA ILE A 184 -7.76 -14.75 13.07
C ILE A 184 -9.06 -14.66 13.87
N VAL A 185 -9.97 -13.80 13.41
CA VAL A 185 -11.20 -13.42 14.10
C VAL A 185 -12.37 -13.86 13.24
N THR A 186 -13.37 -14.47 13.88
CA THR A 186 -14.64 -14.89 13.28
C THR A 186 -15.81 -14.23 14.00
N SER A 187 -17.05 -14.50 13.58
CA SER A 187 -18.23 -13.97 14.27
C SER A 187 -18.25 -14.39 15.74
N GLU A 188 -18.75 -13.51 16.62
CA GLU A 188 -18.87 -13.76 18.08
C GLU A 188 -17.54 -13.87 18.86
N ASP A 189 -16.39 -13.72 18.20
CA ASP A 189 -15.11 -13.55 18.88
C ASP A 189 -15.05 -12.19 19.59
N LEU A 190 -14.37 -12.15 20.74
CA LEU A 190 -14.11 -10.89 21.46
C LEU A 190 -12.68 -10.44 21.19
N VAL A 191 -12.52 -9.23 20.67
CA VAL A 191 -11.23 -8.58 20.45
C VAL A 191 -11.11 -7.39 21.39
N VAL A 192 -9.98 -7.26 22.08
CA VAL A 192 -9.69 -6.12 22.96
C VAL A 192 -8.65 -5.23 22.29
N LEU A 193 -8.98 -3.95 22.13
CA LEU A 193 -8.05 -2.93 21.64
C LEU A 193 -7.54 -2.11 22.82
N VAL A 194 -6.22 -2.06 22.99
CA VAL A 194 -5.58 -1.27 24.04
C VAL A 194 -4.98 -0.02 23.43
N ILE A 195 -5.66 1.10 23.64
CA ILE A 195 -5.36 2.40 23.03
C ILE A 195 -4.95 3.37 24.15
N PRO A 196 -3.70 3.85 24.16
CA PRO A 196 -3.21 4.71 25.22
C PRO A 196 -3.86 6.10 25.19
N THR A 197 -3.97 6.70 26.37
CA THR A 197 -4.62 8.01 26.53
C THR A 197 -3.70 9.21 26.29
N ASP A 198 -2.39 8.99 26.07
CA ASP A 198 -1.38 10.06 26.09
C ASP A 198 -1.01 10.69 24.71
N LYS A 199 -0.99 12.04 24.73
CA LYS A 199 -0.37 13.11 23.91
C LYS A 199 -0.24 13.07 22.38
N GLU A 200 -0.07 11.95 21.70
CA GLU A 200 0.23 11.96 20.24
C GLU A 200 -1.01 11.72 19.35
N ALA A 201 -2.12 11.25 19.91
CA ALA A 201 -3.39 11.12 19.20
C ALA A 201 -4.21 12.43 19.25
N PRO A 202 -4.86 12.85 18.14
CA PRO A 202 -5.68 14.05 18.13
C PRO A 202 -6.81 13.95 19.16
N LYS A 203 -6.94 14.97 20.05
CA LYS A 203 -8.00 15.01 21.07
C LYS A 203 -9.36 14.72 20.43
N GLY A 204 -10.09 13.75 21.01
CA GLY A 204 -11.42 13.36 20.56
C GLY A 204 -11.47 12.53 19.27
N ARG A 205 -10.35 11.96 18.80
CA ARG A 205 -10.31 11.14 17.59
C ARG A 205 -9.37 9.94 17.74
N LEU A 206 -9.82 8.79 17.22
CA LEU A 206 -8.96 7.62 17.01
C LEU A 206 -8.06 7.83 15.79
N ILE A 207 -6.86 7.26 15.80
CA ILE A 207 -6.02 7.22 14.60
C ILE A 207 -6.58 6.21 13.60
N LEU A 208 -6.23 6.38 12.32
CA LEU A 208 -6.77 5.55 11.24
C LEU A 208 -6.57 4.04 11.46
N PRO A 209 -5.40 3.53 11.88
CA PRO A 209 -5.23 2.10 12.16
C PRO A 209 -6.26 1.54 13.14
N GLN A 210 -6.57 2.28 14.21
CA GLN A 210 -7.56 1.89 15.22
C GLN A 210 -8.96 1.88 14.62
N GLN A 211 -9.34 2.93 13.87
CA GLN A 211 -10.64 3.00 13.20
C GLN A 211 -10.86 1.83 12.22
N GLN A 212 -9.84 1.47 11.45
CA GLN A 212 -9.89 0.39 10.47
C GLN A 212 -10.05 -0.97 11.14
N VAL A 213 -9.30 -1.23 12.21
CA VAL A 213 -9.43 -2.48 12.97
C VAL A 213 -10.82 -2.59 13.61
N ILE A 214 -11.34 -1.52 14.20
CA ILE A 214 -12.71 -1.51 14.74
C ILE A 214 -13.73 -1.83 13.65
N ARG A 215 -13.61 -1.19 12.47
CA ARG A 215 -14.50 -1.47 11.34
C ARG A 215 -14.42 -2.93 10.89
N ASP A 216 -13.21 -3.46 10.76
CA ASP A 216 -12.96 -4.85 10.33
C ASP A 216 -13.47 -5.89 11.34
N ILE A 217 -13.49 -5.58 12.65
CA ILE A 217 -14.13 -6.39 13.69
C ILE A 217 -15.65 -6.36 13.52
N LEU A 218 -16.23 -5.17 13.31
CA LEU A 218 -17.68 -5.00 13.12
C LEU A 218 -18.19 -5.71 11.86
N ASP A 219 -17.44 -5.64 10.75
CA ASP A 219 -17.78 -6.31 9.49
C ASP A 219 -17.86 -7.83 9.64
N LYS A 220 -17.15 -8.39 10.63
CA LYS A 220 -17.21 -9.82 10.98
C LYS A 220 -18.29 -10.18 11.98
N LYS A 221 -19.04 -9.21 12.50
CA LYS A 221 -19.98 -9.42 13.62
C LYS A 221 -19.26 -9.96 14.88
N ALA A 222 -18.02 -9.52 15.09
CA ALA A 222 -17.26 -9.79 16.30
C ALA A 222 -17.45 -8.66 17.33
N PHE A 223 -17.16 -8.94 18.59
CA PHE A 223 -17.24 -7.98 19.68
C PHE A 223 -15.92 -7.21 19.81
N CYS A 224 -16.01 -5.89 19.96
CA CYS A 224 -14.86 -5.02 20.19
C CYS A 224 -14.96 -4.38 21.58
N LEU A 225 -13.99 -4.65 22.44
CA LEU A 225 -13.80 -3.92 23.69
C LEU A 225 -12.60 -2.98 23.54
N ILE A 226 -12.71 -1.75 24.02
CA ILE A 226 -11.60 -0.78 23.98
C ILE A 226 -11.22 -0.42 25.42
N ALA A 227 -9.95 -0.58 25.75
CA ALA A 227 -9.36 -0.25 27.03
C ALA A 227 -8.10 0.61 26.82
N ASN A 228 -7.57 1.19 27.89
CA ASN A 228 -6.25 1.80 27.93
C ASN A 228 -5.33 1.01 28.88
N GLU A 229 -4.06 1.38 28.93
CA GLU A 229 -3.07 0.73 29.78
C GLU A 229 -3.41 0.74 31.28
N LYS A 230 -4.24 1.69 31.74
CA LYS A 230 -4.59 1.87 33.16
C LYS A 230 -5.76 1.01 33.59
N ASN A 231 -6.74 0.79 32.71
CA ASN A 231 -7.94 0.02 33.02
C ASN A 231 -7.98 -1.36 32.34
N LEU A 232 -6.91 -1.77 31.64
CA LEU A 232 -6.85 -3.05 30.96
C LEU A 232 -7.06 -4.23 31.91
N GLN A 233 -6.40 -4.24 33.08
CA GLN A 233 -6.52 -5.35 34.02
C GLN A 233 -7.97 -5.51 34.50
N GLU A 234 -8.59 -4.41 34.98
CA GLU A 234 -9.99 -4.40 35.41
C GLU A 234 -10.94 -4.81 34.28
N ALA A 235 -10.68 -4.33 33.05
CA ALA A 235 -11.45 -4.71 31.88
C ALA A 235 -11.37 -6.23 31.64
N LEU A 236 -10.18 -6.83 31.70
CA LEU A 236 -9.99 -8.27 31.53
C LEU A 236 -10.66 -9.08 32.65
N ASP A 237 -10.56 -8.61 33.90
CA ASP A 237 -11.16 -9.28 35.06
C ASP A 237 -12.70 -9.26 35.02
N SER A 238 -13.29 -8.25 34.36
CA SER A 238 -14.74 -8.15 34.18
C SER A 238 -15.32 -9.07 33.09
N LEU A 239 -14.46 -9.74 32.31
CA LEU A 239 -14.88 -10.58 31.20
C LEU A 239 -15.15 -12.03 31.63
N ASN A 240 -16.36 -12.51 31.34
CA ASN A 240 -16.73 -13.92 31.54
C ASN A 240 -16.12 -14.87 30.48
N LYS A 241 -15.51 -14.33 29.42
CA LYS A 241 -14.87 -15.09 28.34
C LYS A 241 -13.53 -14.43 27.99
N LYS A 242 -12.47 -15.23 27.88
CA LYS A 242 -11.16 -14.73 27.44
C LYS A 242 -11.27 -14.14 26.03
N PRO A 243 -10.65 -12.98 25.77
CA PRO A 243 -10.63 -12.42 24.43
C PRO A 243 -9.85 -13.33 23.49
N LYS A 244 -10.33 -13.41 22.24
CA LYS A 244 -9.68 -14.13 21.15
C LYS A 244 -8.32 -13.52 20.79
N LEU A 245 -8.25 -12.19 20.85
CA LEU A 245 -7.05 -11.42 20.52
C LEU A 245 -7.05 -10.09 21.27
N ILE A 246 -5.88 -9.70 21.76
CA ILE A 246 -5.61 -8.34 22.24
C ILE A 246 -4.69 -7.64 21.25
N ILE A 247 -5.00 -6.39 20.90
CA ILE A 247 -4.23 -5.56 19.97
C ILE A 247 -3.87 -4.25 20.69
N THR A 248 -2.59 -3.93 20.78
CA THR A 248 -2.12 -2.71 21.47
C THR A 248 -1.34 -1.77 20.56
N ASP A 249 -1.23 -0.50 20.93
CA ASP A 249 -0.29 0.43 20.32
C ASP A 249 1.17 0.14 20.73
N SER A 250 2.11 0.37 19.81
CA SER A 250 3.54 0.15 20.04
C SER A 250 4.13 0.99 21.18
N GLN A 251 3.42 2.02 21.63
CA GLN A 251 3.82 2.86 22.77
C GLN A 251 3.48 2.22 24.12
N ALA A 252 2.36 1.49 24.20
CA ALA A 252 1.91 0.80 25.41
C ALA A 252 2.43 -0.65 25.49
N PHE A 253 3.20 -1.08 24.49
CA PHE A 253 3.62 -2.46 24.27
C PHE A 253 4.20 -3.13 25.52
N LYS A 254 5.16 -2.49 26.21
CA LYS A 254 5.78 -3.09 27.41
C LYS A 254 4.75 -3.30 28.54
N GLN A 255 4.01 -2.25 28.89
CA GLN A 255 3.06 -2.28 30.00
C GLN A 255 1.94 -3.30 29.74
N VAL A 256 1.42 -3.36 28.50
CA VAL A 256 0.37 -4.31 28.13
C VAL A 256 0.86 -5.74 28.16
N PHE A 257 2.08 -6.01 27.71
CA PHE A 257 2.64 -7.36 27.75
C PHE A 257 2.84 -7.88 29.17
N ASP A 258 3.16 -6.99 30.13
CA ASP A 258 3.31 -7.33 31.54
C ASP A 258 1.94 -7.62 32.21
N ILE A 259 0.87 -6.95 31.76
CA ILE A 259 -0.50 -7.13 32.28
C ILE A 259 -1.17 -8.39 31.70
N VAL A 260 -1.02 -8.63 30.39
CA VAL A 260 -1.76 -9.68 29.69
C VAL A 260 -1.15 -11.07 29.98
N PRO A 261 -1.95 -12.08 30.38
CA PRO A 261 -1.49 -13.46 30.54
C PRO A 261 -0.90 -14.08 29.25
N PRO A 262 0.10 -14.99 29.34
CA PRO A 262 0.75 -15.59 28.16
C PRO A 262 -0.17 -16.44 27.27
N ASP A 263 -1.26 -16.97 27.82
CA ASP A 263 -2.22 -17.81 27.10
C ASP A 263 -3.23 -17.01 26.27
N ILE A 264 -3.28 -15.69 26.44
CA ILE A 264 -4.11 -14.80 25.62
C ILE A 264 -3.29 -14.28 24.43
N PRO A 265 -3.73 -14.53 23.18
CA PRO A 265 -3.06 -14.01 22.00
C PRO A 265 -2.97 -12.49 22.02
N LEU A 266 -1.77 -11.96 21.78
CA LEU A 266 -1.46 -10.54 21.88
C LEU A 266 -0.61 -10.10 20.69
N THR A 267 -1.00 -9.00 20.04
CA THR A 267 -0.24 -8.36 18.97
C THR A 267 -0.34 -6.83 19.06
N SER A 268 0.22 -6.11 18.09
CA SER A 268 0.02 -4.66 17.96
C SER A 268 -0.55 -4.25 16.63
N PHE A 269 -1.10 -3.02 16.59
CA PHE A 269 -1.50 -2.39 15.34
C PHE A 269 -0.33 -2.38 14.35
N SER A 270 0.90 -2.07 14.78
CA SER A 270 2.04 -2.02 13.87
C SER A 270 2.39 -3.38 13.24
N ILE A 271 2.30 -4.48 13.99
CA ILE A 271 2.54 -5.84 13.46
C ILE A 271 1.39 -6.26 12.55
N LEU A 272 0.15 -6.00 12.97
CA LEU A 272 -1.05 -6.29 12.19
C LEU A 272 -1.01 -5.59 10.82
N PHE A 273 -0.63 -4.31 10.79
CA PHE A 273 -0.47 -3.57 9.54
C PHE A 273 0.79 -3.97 8.74
N ALA A 274 1.85 -4.44 9.41
CA ALA A 274 3.02 -5.04 8.73
C ALA A 274 2.60 -6.26 7.90
N ARG A 275 1.73 -7.10 8.46
CA ARG A 275 1.12 -8.23 7.77
C ARG A 275 0.13 -7.81 6.69
N PHE A 276 -0.74 -6.85 7.02
CA PHE A 276 -1.80 -6.39 6.12
C PHE A 276 -1.27 -5.66 4.87
N LYS A 277 -0.20 -4.88 4.98
CA LYS A 277 0.38 -4.12 3.85
C LYS A 277 1.69 -4.67 3.31
N GLY A 278 2.39 -5.53 4.05
CA GLY A 278 3.70 -6.04 3.68
C GLY A 278 3.77 -7.56 3.66
N ASP A 279 5.00 -8.04 3.85
CA ASP A 279 5.37 -9.43 4.02
C ASP A 279 5.91 -9.59 5.45
N LEU A 280 5.07 -10.05 6.38
CA LEU A 280 5.43 -10.11 7.80
C LEU A 280 6.64 -11.03 8.02
N ASP A 281 6.72 -12.15 7.30
CA ASP A 281 7.81 -13.11 7.46
C ASP A 281 9.15 -12.52 7.04
N GLU A 282 9.19 -11.81 5.91
CA GLU A 282 10.39 -11.11 5.48
C GLU A 282 10.79 -9.99 6.45
N LEU A 283 9.81 -9.22 6.95
CA LEU A 283 10.07 -8.15 7.92
C LEU A 283 10.57 -8.68 9.27
N VAL A 284 10.07 -9.83 9.72
CA VAL A 284 10.54 -10.54 10.92
C VAL A 284 11.96 -11.07 10.73
N LYS A 285 12.28 -11.65 9.56
CA LYS A 285 13.65 -12.07 9.22
C LYS A 285 14.59 -10.87 9.24
N GLY A 286 14.18 -9.74 8.66
CA GLY A 286 14.94 -8.49 8.71
C GLY A 286 15.16 -7.97 10.13
N ALA A 287 14.14 -8.04 11.00
CA ALA A 287 14.28 -7.63 12.39
C ALA A 287 15.33 -8.46 13.14
N LYS A 288 15.39 -9.78 12.88
CA LYS A 288 16.40 -10.68 13.49
C LYS A 288 17.83 -10.34 13.07
N LYS A 289 18.04 -9.68 11.94
CA LYS A 289 19.37 -9.20 11.49
C LYS A 289 19.94 -8.07 12.33
N ILE A 290 19.16 -7.48 13.24
CA ILE A 290 19.65 -6.49 14.20
C ILE A 290 20.77 -7.07 15.09
N ASP A 291 20.76 -8.37 15.40
CA ASP A 291 21.80 -9.01 16.22
C ASP A 291 23.14 -9.19 15.49
N GLU A 292 23.14 -9.11 14.15
CA GLU A 292 24.34 -9.28 13.32
C GLU A 292 25.06 -7.94 13.06
N LEU A 293 24.48 -6.82 13.51
CA LEU A 293 25.01 -5.47 13.32
C LEU A 293 26.30 -5.24 14.13
N LYS A 294 27.24 -4.52 13.52
CA LYS A 294 28.53 -4.15 14.10
C LYS A 294 28.72 -2.63 14.07
N GLU A 295 29.62 -2.14 14.92
CA GLU A 295 30.02 -0.74 14.90
C GLU A 295 30.51 -0.31 13.50
N GLY A 296 30.05 0.86 13.06
CA GLY A 296 30.35 1.41 11.72
C GLY A 296 29.44 0.93 10.60
N ASP A 297 28.60 -0.09 10.81
CA ASP A 297 27.61 -0.51 9.82
C ASP A 297 26.65 0.62 9.46
N LYS A 298 26.14 0.60 8.23
CA LYS A 298 25.17 1.57 7.71
C LYS A 298 23.76 0.99 7.70
N ILE A 299 22.80 1.74 8.24
CA ILE A 299 21.37 1.42 8.23
C ILE A 299 20.63 2.53 7.49
N LEU A 300 19.67 2.13 6.65
CA LEU A 300 18.78 3.05 5.97
C LEU A 300 17.43 3.10 6.69
N ILE A 301 17.06 4.28 7.19
CA ILE A 301 15.70 4.59 7.65
C ILE A 301 14.88 5.10 6.47
N CYS A 302 13.81 4.37 6.10
CA CYS A 302 12.95 4.73 4.98
C CYS A 302 11.58 5.22 5.44
N GLU A 303 11.24 6.47 5.11
CA GLU A 303 9.95 7.08 5.45
C GLU A 303 9.14 7.41 4.20
N ALA A 304 7.94 6.83 4.11
CA ALA A 304 7.04 6.99 2.97
C ALA A 304 6.26 8.32 2.93
N CYS A 305 6.52 9.23 3.86
CA CYS A 305 5.85 10.53 3.96
C CYS A 305 6.87 11.62 4.29
N THR A 306 6.65 12.82 3.74
CA THR A 306 7.54 13.98 3.88
C THR A 306 7.20 14.86 5.08
N HIS A 307 6.49 14.32 6.09
CA HIS A 307 6.12 15.09 7.26
C HIS A 307 7.36 15.55 8.05
N HIS A 308 7.24 16.72 8.68
CA HIS A 308 8.31 17.25 9.52
C HIS A 308 8.34 16.44 10.83
N PRO A 309 9.47 15.82 11.20
CA PRO A 309 9.58 15.13 12.48
C PRO A 309 9.50 16.16 13.60
N ILE A 310 8.70 15.89 14.63
CA ILE A 310 8.57 16.74 15.81
C ILE A 310 9.06 15.96 17.03
N GLY A 311 10.09 16.45 17.72
CA GLY A 311 10.53 15.91 19.00
C GLY A 311 11.20 14.53 18.93
N ASP A 312 10.75 13.60 19.78
CA ASP A 312 11.31 12.24 19.97
C ASP A 312 10.76 11.26 18.93
N ASP A 313 11.10 11.51 17.66
CA ASP A 313 10.64 10.74 16.50
C ASP A 313 11.05 9.27 16.58
N ILE A 314 10.11 8.36 16.27
CA ILE A 314 10.31 6.92 16.38
C ILE A 314 11.43 6.45 15.45
N GLY A 315 11.42 6.90 14.20
CA GLY A 315 12.31 6.45 13.14
C GLY A 315 13.71 7.04 13.23
N ARG A 316 13.79 8.34 13.52
CA ARG A 316 15.04 9.11 13.46
C ARG A 316 15.76 9.24 14.80
N VAL A 317 15.07 8.99 15.92
CA VAL A 317 15.65 9.15 17.27
C VAL A 317 15.55 7.85 18.08
N LYS A 318 14.33 7.34 18.32
CA LYS A 318 14.12 6.23 19.26
C LYS A 318 14.74 4.91 18.79
N ILE A 319 14.44 4.48 17.56
CA ILE A 319 14.99 3.24 16.98
C ILE A 319 16.52 3.30 16.90
N PRO A 320 17.15 4.37 16.33
CA PRO A 320 18.59 4.51 16.34
C PRO A 320 19.22 4.41 17.73
N ARG A 321 18.61 5.06 18.74
CA ARG A 321 19.06 4.99 20.12
C ARG A 321 19.00 3.56 20.67
N TRP A 322 17.89 2.87 20.48
CA TRP A 322 17.71 1.49 20.97
C TRP A 322 18.67 0.50 20.29
N ILE A 323 18.93 0.66 18.99
CA ILE A 323 19.93 -0.17 18.28
C ILE A 323 21.33 0.08 18.85
N ASN A 324 21.76 1.34 18.96
CA ASN A 324 23.07 1.68 19.52
C ASN A 324 23.25 1.16 20.96
N GLN A 325 22.20 1.23 21.78
CA GLN A 325 22.20 0.67 23.14
C GLN A 325 22.37 -0.85 23.15
N LYS A 326 21.68 -1.56 22.25
CA LYS A 326 21.74 -3.03 22.16
C LYS A 326 23.11 -3.52 21.69
N ILE A 327 23.70 -2.89 20.69
CA ILE A 327 25.02 -3.29 20.16
C ILE A 327 26.20 -2.74 20.98
N LYS A 328 25.96 -1.80 21.90
CA LYS A 328 26.98 -1.07 22.66
C LYS A 328 28.04 -0.39 21.76
N GLY A 329 27.59 0.23 20.68
CA GLY A 329 28.43 0.79 19.62
C GLY A 329 27.67 1.81 18.78
N LYS A 330 28.36 2.42 17.82
CA LYS A 330 27.80 3.48 16.96
C LYS A 330 27.51 2.96 15.55
N ILE A 331 26.23 2.94 15.19
CA ILE A 331 25.76 2.73 13.81
C ILE A 331 25.66 4.06 13.05
N ASN A 332 25.89 4.00 11.75
CA ASN A 332 25.64 5.09 10.83
C ASN A 332 24.22 4.97 10.26
N PHE A 333 23.38 6.00 10.46
CA PHE A 333 22.01 6.02 9.98
C PHE A 333 21.86 7.05 8.86
N ASP A 334 21.41 6.58 7.69
CA ASP A 334 20.94 7.45 6.62
C ASP A 334 19.42 7.49 6.64
N VAL A 335 18.83 8.65 6.38
CA VAL A 335 17.37 8.81 6.33
C VAL A 335 16.96 9.15 4.91
N TYR A 336 16.03 8.35 4.36
CA TYR A 336 15.42 8.60 3.08
C TYR A 336 13.92 8.85 3.25
N THR A 337 13.46 10.01 2.79
CA THR A 337 12.04 10.41 2.92
C THR A 337 11.42 10.69 1.57
N GLY A 338 10.27 10.08 1.31
CA GLY A 338 9.48 10.34 0.12
C GLY A 338 8.67 9.14 -0.35
N HIS A 339 7.91 9.38 -1.42
CA HIS A 339 7.16 8.34 -2.12
C HIS A 339 8.06 7.37 -2.90
N ASP A 340 9.30 7.75 -3.15
CA ASP A 340 10.27 6.93 -3.87
C ASP A 340 10.99 5.95 -2.94
N PHE A 341 11.77 5.04 -3.52
CA PHE A 341 12.70 4.15 -2.84
C PHE A 341 14.08 4.27 -3.53
N PRO A 342 15.21 4.26 -2.81
CA PRO A 342 16.52 4.39 -3.43
C PRO A 342 16.80 3.28 -4.44
N GLU A 343 17.37 3.64 -5.60
CA GLU A 343 17.71 2.67 -6.67
C GLU A 343 18.80 1.68 -6.23
N ASP A 344 19.77 2.12 -5.44
CA ASP A 344 20.84 1.28 -4.89
C ASP A 344 20.86 1.36 -3.37
N VAL A 345 20.63 0.22 -2.73
CA VAL A 345 20.64 0.07 -1.27
C VAL A 345 21.74 -0.87 -0.78
N ARG A 346 22.61 -1.37 -1.68
CA ARG A 346 23.64 -2.40 -1.37
C ARG A 346 24.67 -1.96 -0.33
N GLN A 347 24.83 -0.64 -0.15
CA GLN A 347 25.72 -0.09 0.88
C GLN A 347 25.20 -0.25 2.31
N TYR A 348 23.91 -0.60 2.49
CA TYR A 348 23.28 -0.75 3.79
C TYR A 348 23.30 -2.20 4.26
N LYS A 349 23.42 -2.41 5.57
CA LYS A 349 23.30 -3.73 6.20
C LYS A 349 21.88 -4.08 6.58
N LEU A 350 21.04 -3.08 6.79
CA LEU A 350 19.65 -3.24 7.15
C LEU A 350 18.86 -2.01 6.67
N ILE A 351 17.65 -2.25 6.18
CA ILE A 351 16.66 -1.21 5.90
C ILE A 351 15.58 -1.29 6.95
N ILE A 352 15.26 -0.16 7.57
CA ILE A 352 14.16 -0.03 8.53
C ILE A 352 13.13 0.91 7.93
N HIS A 353 12.02 0.35 7.46
CA HIS A 353 10.95 1.10 6.83
C HIS A 353 9.89 1.57 7.85
N CYS A 354 9.27 2.73 7.64
CA CYS A 354 8.14 3.16 8.44
C CYS A 354 6.91 2.26 8.21
N GLY A 355 5.81 2.49 8.95
CA GLY A 355 4.56 1.73 8.79
C GLY A 355 3.83 1.91 7.44
N ALA A 356 4.37 2.72 6.52
CA ALA A 356 3.86 2.90 5.16
C ALA A 356 2.36 3.29 5.10
N CYS A 357 1.91 4.15 6.03
CA CYS A 357 0.51 4.58 6.11
C CYS A 357 0.01 5.20 4.80
N THR A 358 0.89 5.89 4.07
CA THR A 358 0.63 6.55 2.79
C THR A 358 0.73 5.64 1.57
N LEU A 359 1.44 4.50 1.67
CA LEU A 359 1.66 3.58 0.55
C LEU A 359 0.59 2.51 0.46
N ASN A 360 0.29 2.08 -0.76
CA ASN A 360 -0.54 0.89 -0.97
C ASN A 360 0.26 -0.39 -0.71
N ARG A 361 -0.45 -1.54 -0.65
CA ARG A 361 0.20 -2.84 -0.41
C ARG A 361 1.23 -3.16 -1.49
N LYS A 362 0.92 -2.87 -2.76
CA LYS A 362 1.80 -3.18 -3.87
C LYS A 362 3.12 -2.41 -3.82
N GLU A 363 3.06 -1.10 -3.54
CA GLU A 363 4.21 -0.24 -3.31
C GLU A 363 5.09 -0.76 -2.19
N MET A 364 4.49 -1.12 -1.04
CA MET A 364 5.25 -1.65 0.09
C MET A 364 5.92 -2.98 -0.26
N LEU A 365 5.20 -3.89 -0.92
CA LEU A 365 5.76 -5.17 -1.38
C LEU A 365 6.88 -4.96 -2.41
N SER A 366 6.71 -4.02 -3.34
CA SER A 366 7.75 -3.69 -4.33
C SER A 366 9.05 -3.27 -3.65
N ARG A 367 8.98 -2.43 -2.61
CA ARG A 367 10.15 -2.03 -1.82
C ARG A 367 10.79 -3.21 -1.09
N ILE A 368 9.99 -4.12 -0.53
CA ILE A 368 10.49 -5.33 0.14
C ILE A 368 11.22 -6.24 -0.86
N TYR A 369 10.62 -6.48 -2.03
CA TYR A 369 11.21 -7.30 -3.07
C TYR A 369 12.45 -6.67 -3.68
N GLU A 370 12.49 -5.34 -3.82
CA GLU A 370 13.68 -4.62 -4.28
C GLU A 370 14.85 -4.81 -3.32
N ALA A 371 14.64 -4.58 -2.02
CA ALA A 371 15.64 -4.81 -0.99
C ALA A 371 16.15 -6.26 -1.01
N LYS A 372 15.22 -7.22 -1.10
CA LYS A 372 15.53 -8.65 -1.20
C LYS A 372 16.33 -8.99 -2.46
N ARG A 373 15.99 -8.42 -3.61
CA ARG A 373 16.72 -8.62 -4.88
C ARG A 373 18.15 -8.11 -4.77
N GLN A 374 18.38 -7.03 -4.05
CA GLN A 374 19.71 -6.49 -3.79
C GLN A 374 20.44 -7.18 -2.62
N GLY A 375 19.83 -8.21 -2.02
CA GLY A 375 20.41 -8.99 -0.93
C GLY A 375 20.45 -8.26 0.41
N ILE A 376 19.66 -7.20 0.59
CA ILE A 376 19.64 -6.39 1.80
C ILE A 376 18.39 -6.73 2.63
N PRO A 377 18.55 -7.11 3.91
CA PRO A 377 17.41 -7.38 4.77
C PRO A 377 16.62 -6.10 5.03
N ILE A 378 15.29 -6.24 5.08
CA ILE A 378 14.36 -5.16 5.34
C ILE A 378 13.43 -5.52 6.49
N THR A 379 13.22 -4.56 7.39
CA THR A 379 12.26 -4.65 8.48
C THR A 379 11.41 -3.38 8.52
N ASN A 380 10.47 -3.27 9.45
CA ASN A 380 9.72 -2.05 9.66
C ASN A 380 9.75 -1.61 11.12
N TYR A 381 9.27 -0.39 11.41
CA TYR A 381 9.25 0.14 12.78
C TYR A 381 8.58 -0.81 13.77
N GLY A 382 7.41 -1.37 13.43
CA GLY A 382 6.69 -2.27 14.34
C GLY A 382 7.48 -3.53 14.72
N THR A 383 8.01 -4.24 13.72
CA THR A 383 8.78 -5.47 13.90
C THR A 383 10.14 -5.22 14.54
N ALA A 384 10.84 -4.13 14.17
CA ALA A 384 12.08 -3.72 14.81
C ALA A 384 11.88 -3.36 16.29
N ILE A 385 10.83 -2.59 16.62
CA ILE A 385 10.50 -2.22 18.01
C ILE A 385 10.18 -3.48 18.83
N ALA A 386 9.30 -4.34 18.32
CA ALA A 386 8.96 -5.59 19.00
C ALA A 386 10.19 -6.48 19.23
N TYR A 387 11.13 -6.49 18.27
CA TYR A 387 12.40 -7.21 18.41
C TYR A 387 13.32 -6.60 19.47
N LEU A 388 13.55 -5.29 19.42
CA LEU A 388 14.43 -4.56 20.33
C LEU A 388 13.96 -4.67 21.80
N HIS A 389 12.64 -4.80 22.01
CA HIS A 389 12.05 -5.01 23.34
C HIS A 389 11.93 -6.48 23.75
N GLY A 390 12.36 -7.44 22.92
CA GLY A 390 12.32 -8.87 23.26
C GLY A 390 10.93 -9.50 23.21
N GLN A 391 9.98 -8.87 22.51
CA GLN A 391 8.58 -9.29 22.50
C GLN A 391 8.08 -9.76 21.12
N LEU A 392 8.96 -9.81 20.12
CA LEU A 392 8.60 -10.12 18.74
C LEU A 392 7.89 -11.48 18.61
N GLU A 393 8.42 -12.53 19.23
CA GLU A 393 7.87 -13.90 19.10
C GLU A 393 6.44 -13.99 19.65
N ARG A 394 6.15 -13.34 20.78
CA ARG A 394 4.80 -13.28 21.32
C ARG A 394 3.88 -12.42 20.45
N ALA A 395 4.38 -11.29 19.95
CA ALA A 395 3.59 -10.36 19.12
C ALA A 395 3.16 -10.94 17.76
N ILE A 396 3.95 -11.86 17.20
CA ILE A 396 3.65 -12.55 15.94
C ILE A 396 2.98 -13.92 16.14
N GLY A 397 2.94 -14.43 17.38
CA GLY A 397 2.30 -15.68 17.74
C GLY A 397 0.88 -15.85 17.19
N PRO A 398 0.01 -14.82 17.18
CA PRO A 398 -1.32 -14.93 16.61
C PRO A 398 -1.39 -15.19 15.09
N PHE A 399 -0.27 -15.11 14.37
CA PHE A 399 -0.23 -15.27 12.90
C PHE A 399 0.56 -16.51 12.46
N ARG A 400 0.97 -17.38 13.38
CA ARG A 400 1.80 -18.56 13.11
C ARG A 400 1.07 -19.86 13.32
#